data_AF-A0A016WBE5-F1
#
_entry.id   AF-A0A016WBE5-F1
#
_cell.length_a   1.000
_cell.length_b   1.000
_cell.length_c   1.000
_cell.angle_alpha   90.00
_cell.angle_beta   90.00
_cell.angle_gamma   90.00
#
_symmetry.space_group_name_H-M   'P 1'
#
loop_
_entity.id
_entity.type
_entity.pdbx_description
1 polymer ?
#
loop_
_entity_poly.entity_id
_entity_poly.type
_entity_poly.pdbx_seq_one_letter_code
_entity_poly.pdbx_strand_id
1 'polypeptide(L)'
;MNLEDVIDMFPDIEPFLIRKWHYAFYTFFDLIGNDVIEWRDFQQLIDAIGAVRGMGGEDHIAARISLTDVWHSMCETMNKDYKEKVRNMTFR
;
A
#
# COMPACT_ATOMS: atom_id res chain seq x y z
N MET A 1 8.20 14.20 4.26
CA MET A 1 7.48 14.91 5.34
C MET A 1 7.82 14.19 6.62
N ASN A 2 8.16 14.89 7.71
CA ASN A 2 8.45 14.18 8.96
C ASN A 2 7.13 13.78 9.64
N LEU A 3 7.16 12.77 10.52
CA LEU A 3 5.96 12.24 11.18
C LEU A 3 5.22 13.29 12.04
N GLU A 4 5.93 14.25 12.61
CA GLU A 4 5.30 15.30 13.42
C GLU A 4 4.50 16.26 12.52
N ASP A 5 5.00 16.60 11.32
CA ASP A 5 4.23 17.38 10.34
C ASP A 5 2.91 16.66 9.97
N VAL A 6 2.93 15.33 9.89
CA VAL A 6 1.74 14.52 9.60
C VAL A 6 0.76 14.54 10.77
N ILE A 7 1.26 14.47 12.01
CA ILE A 7 0.41 14.56 13.20
C ILE A 7 -0.28 15.93 13.26
N ASP A 8 0.46 17.00 12.98
CA ASP A 8 -0.07 18.37 12.97
C ASP A 8 -1.14 18.59 11.89
N MET A 9 -1.09 17.84 10.78
CA MET A 9 -2.12 17.90 9.73
C MET A 9 -3.46 17.28 10.12
N PHE A 10 -3.50 16.41 11.14
CA PHE A 10 -4.71 15.70 11.57
C PHE A 10 -4.94 15.88 13.08
N PRO A 11 -5.22 17.12 13.54
CA PRO A 11 -5.35 17.42 14.98
C PRO A 11 -6.51 16.69 15.66
N ASP A 12 -7.51 16.26 14.90
CA ASP A 12 -8.68 15.53 15.38
C ASP A 12 -8.45 14.01 15.53
N ILE A 13 -7.28 13.51 15.13
CA ILE A 13 -6.92 12.09 15.23
C ILE A 13 -5.86 11.92 16.31
N GLU A 14 -6.11 10.99 17.23
CA GLU A 14 -5.13 10.61 18.26
C GLU A 14 -3.75 10.32 17.65
N PRO A 15 -2.66 11.00 18.08
CA PRO A 15 -1.34 10.86 17.47
C PRO A 15 -0.83 9.41 17.41
N PHE A 16 -1.20 8.59 18.39
CA PHE A 16 -0.87 7.16 18.39
C PHE A 16 -1.45 6.42 17.17
N LEU A 17 -2.66 6.76 16.73
CA LEU A 17 -3.28 6.14 15.55
C LEU A 17 -2.53 6.54 14.26
N ILE A 18 -2.11 7.80 14.16
CA ILE A 18 -1.31 8.30 13.04
C ILE A 18 0.02 7.55 12.97
N ARG A 19 0.70 7.36 14.11
CA ARG A 19 1.95 6.59 14.19
C ARG A 19 1.79 5.14 13.72
N LYS A 20 0.67 4.48 14.06
CA LYS A 20 0.37 3.12 13.58
C LYS A 20 0.22 3.07 12.06
N TRP A 21 -0.55 3.99 11.49
CA TRP A 21 -0.76 4.04 10.04
C TRP A 21 0.51 4.39 9.29
N HIS A 22 1.29 5.35 9.79
CA HIS A 22 2.60 5.68 9.25
C HIS A 22 3.53 4.46 9.26
N TYR A 23 3.62 3.74 10.38
CA TYR A 23 4.42 2.51 10.45
C TYR A 23 3.93 1.43 9.47
N ALA A 24 2.61 1.22 9.38
CA ALA A 24 2.04 0.23 8.47
C ALA A 24 2.33 0.57 7.01
N PHE A 25 2.21 1.84 6.61
CA PHE A 25 2.54 2.32 5.27
C PHE A 25 3.94 1.89 4.84
N TYR A 26 4.95 2.27 5.62
CA TYR A 26 6.35 2.02 5.29
C TYR A 26 6.77 0.56 5.46
N THR A 27 6.10 -0.21 6.30
CA THR A 27 6.47 -1.60 6.58
C THR A 27 5.82 -2.58 5.60
N PHE A 28 4.59 -2.31 5.16
CA PHE A 28 3.78 -3.29 4.43
C PHE A 28 3.28 -2.83 3.06
N PHE A 29 3.27 -1.54 2.77
CA PHE A 29 2.65 -1.01 1.54
C PHE A 29 3.64 -0.33 0.58
N ASP A 30 4.62 0.42 1.08
CA ASP A 30 5.69 1.05 0.27
C ASP A 30 6.92 0.13 0.20
N LEU A 31 6.79 -0.97 -0.54
CA LEU A 31 7.82 -2.02 -0.62
C LEU A 31 9.02 -1.61 -1.48
N ILE A 32 8.83 -0.66 -2.40
CA ILE A 32 9.90 -0.09 -3.23
C ILE A 32 10.55 1.16 -2.60
N GLY A 33 9.98 1.71 -1.52
CA GLY A 33 10.58 2.79 -0.72
C GLY A 33 10.58 4.16 -1.41
N ASN A 34 9.50 4.51 -2.12
CA ASN A 34 9.39 5.79 -2.85
C ASN A 34 8.29 6.72 -2.31
N ASP A 35 7.83 6.49 -1.06
CA ASP A 35 6.83 7.28 -0.35
C ASP A 35 5.43 7.28 -0.99
N VAL A 36 5.17 6.37 -1.93
CA VAL A 36 3.86 6.20 -2.58
C VAL A 36 3.54 4.72 -2.72
N ILE A 37 2.25 4.40 -2.66
CA ILE A 37 1.76 3.06 -2.99
C ILE A 37 1.43 3.06 -4.48
N GLU A 38 2.06 2.16 -5.22
CA GLU A 38 1.80 1.94 -6.63
C GLU A 38 1.68 0.45 -6.96
N TRP A 39 1.17 0.14 -8.16
CA TRP A 39 1.04 -1.26 -8.59
C TRP A 39 2.35 -2.06 -8.46
N ARG A 40 3.51 -1.40 -8.58
CA ARG A 40 4.81 -2.03 -8.45
C ARG A 40 5.06 -2.61 -7.06
N ASP A 41 4.53 -2.01 -5.99
CA ASP A 41 4.62 -2.56 -4.64
C ASP A 41 3.88 -3.90 -4.56
N PHE A 42 2.67 -3.96 -5.09
CA PHE A 42 1.89 -5.18 -5.17
C PHE A 42 2.58 -6.24 -6.03
N GLN A 43 3.18 -5.85 -7.16
CA GLN A 43 3.95 -6.76 -8.00
C GLN A 43 5.14 -7.36 -7.23
N GLN A 44 5.87 -6.55 -6.46
CA GLN A 44 6.97 -7.05 -5.63
C GLN A 44 6.50 -8.05 -4.57
N LEU A 45 5.31 -7.85 -3.98
CA LEU A 45 4.73 -8.80 -3.05
C LEU A 45 4.30 -10.10 -3.74
N ILE A 46 3.68 -10.02 -4.92
CA ILE A 46 3.31 -11.19 -5.74
C ILE A 46 4.56 -12.00 -6.10
N ASP A 47 5.62 -11.32 -6.56
CA ASP A 47 6.88 -11.95 -6.95
C ASP A 47 7.56 -12.61 -5.74
N ALA A 48 7.53 -11.97 -4.56
CA ALA A 48 8.04 -12.54 -3.32
C ALA A 48 7.27 -13.81 -2.91
N ILE A 49 5.94 -13.80 -3.02
CA ILE A 49 5.11 -15.00 -2.77
C ILE A 49 5.47 -16.10 -3.77
N GLY A 50 5.60 -15.78 -5.05
CA GLY A 50 6.00 -16.74 -6.08
C GLY A 50 7.39 -17.32 -5.85
N ALA A 51 8.36 -16.50 -5.40
CA ALA A 51 9.70 -16.96 -5.08
C ALA A 51 9.73 -17.94 -3.89
N VAL A 52 8.85 -17.76 -2.90
CA VAL A 52 8.78 -18.61 -1.69
C VAL A 52 7.90 -19.85 -1.88
N ARG A 53 6.79 -19.73 -2.61
CA ARG A 53 5.73 -20.76 -2.73
C ARG A 53 5.71 -21.48 -4.07
N GLY A 54 6.52 -21.03 -5.03
CA GLY A 54 6.61 -21.59 -6.37
C GLY A 54 5.96 -20.69 -7.42
N MET A 55 6.77 -20.26 -8.40
CA MET A 55 6.30 -19.44 -9.51
C MET A 55 5.27 -20.20 -10.34
N GLY A 56 4.07 -19.63 -10.44
CA GLY A 56 2.96 -20.20 -11.18
C GLY A 56 2.18 -21.28 -10.42
N GLY A 57 2.52 -21.55 -9.15
CA GLY A 57 1.73 -22.40 -8.27
C GLY A 57 0.40 -21.75 -7.85
N GLU A 58 -0.47 -22.53 -7.20
CA GLU A 58 -1.79 -22.09 -6.75
C GLU A 58 -1.71 -20.82 -5.89
N ASP A 59 -0.80 -20.78 -4.92
CA ASP A 59 -0.59 -19.61 -4.05
C ASP A 59 -0.17 -18.36 -4.82
N HIS A 60 0.73 -18.50 -5.81
CA HIS A 60 1.17 -17.38 -6.63
C HIS A 60 0.04 -16.85 -7.52
N ILE A 61 -0.76 -17.76 -8.10
CA ILE A 61 -1.92 -17.38 -8.92
C ILE A 61 -2.98 -16.69 -8.07
N ALA A 62 -3.28 -17.23 -6.89
CA ALA A 62 -4.24 -16.65 -5.94
C ALA A 62 -3.77 -15.26 -5.49
N ALA A 63 -2.49 -15.12 -5.11
CA ALA A 63 -1.91 -13.85 -4.73
C ALA A 63 -2.02 -12.81 -5.86
N ARG A 64 -1.70 -13.19 -7.09
CA ARG A 64 -1.84 -12.30 -8.25
C ARG A 64 -3.26 -11.78 -8.43
N ILE A 65 -4.26 -12.65 -8.31
CA ILE A 65 -5.67 -12.26 -8.44
C ILE A 65 -6.07 -11.33 -7.28
N SER A 66 -5.90 -11.79 -6.04
CA SER A 66 -6.36 -11.05 -4.86
C SER A 66 -5.66 -9.70 -4.70
N LEU A 67 -4.36 -9.62 -4.94
CA LEU A 67 -3.61 -8.37 -4.82
C LEU A 67 -3.91 -7.40 -5.96
N THR A 68 -4.28 -7.89 -7.15
CA THR A 68 -4.83 -7.06 -8.23
C THR A 68 -6.17 -6.45 -7.82
N ASP A 69 -7.07 -7.26 -7.25
CA ASP A 69 -8.38 -6.77 -6.81
C ASP A 69 -8.27 -5.76 -5.67
N VAL A 70 -7.34 -5.97 -4.73
CA VAL A 70 -7.05 -5.00 -3.66
C VAL A 70 -6.54 -3.67 -4.24
N TRP A 71 -5.60 -3.71 -5.20
CA TRP A 71 -5.11 -2.49 -5.85
C TRP A 71 -6.25 -1.72 -6.53
N HIS A 72 -7.09 -2.41 -7.31
CA HIS A 72 -8.22 -1.78 -7.97
C HIS A 72 -9.19 -1.15 -6.95
N SER A 73 -9.57 -1.87 -5.90
CA SER A 73 -10.46 -1.35 -4.85
C SER A 73 -9.88 -0.13 -4.13
N MET A 74 -8.56 -0.12 -3.89
CA MET A 74 -7.86 1.03 -3.32
C MET A 74 -7.93 2.24 -4.27
N CYS A 75 -7.64 2.06 -5.56
CA CYS A 75 -7.74 3.14 -6.55
C CYS A 75 -9.17 3.69 -6.65
N GLU A 76 -10.18 2.81 -6.70
CA GLU A 76 -11.60 3.21 -6.74
C GLU A 76 -12.00 4.02 -5.50
N THR A 77 -11.65 3.55 -4.30
CA THR A 77 -11.92 4.25 -3.04
C THR A 77 -11.32 5.66 -3.03
N MET A 78 -10.15 5.80 -3.64
CA MET A 78 -9.40 7.06 -3.73
C MET A 78 -9.78 7.92 -4.94
N ASN A 79 -10.73 7.48 -5.77
CA ASN A 79 -11.10 8.07 -7.06
C ASN A 79 -9.88 8.32 -7.97
N LYS A 80 -9.02 7.32 -8.10
CA LYS A 80 -7.81 7.33 -8.94
C LYS A 80 -7.91 6.31 -10.06
N ASP A 81 -7.27 6.59 -11.19
CA ASP A 81 -7.07 5.59 -12.25
C ASP A 81 -6.09 4.51 -11.78
N TYR A 82 -6.19 3.29 -12.31
CA TYR A 82 -5.30 2.18 -11.92
C TYR A 82 -3.84 2.39 -12.30
N LYS A 83 -3.54 3.36 -13.18
CA LYS A 83 -2.19 3.80 -13.53
C LYS A 83 -1.66 4.88 -12.58
N GLU A 84 -2.52 5.46 -11.73
CA GLU A 84 -2.15 6.51 -10.80
C GLU A 84 -1.69 5.96 -9.46
N LYS A 85 -0.75 6.67 -8.83
CA LYS A 85 -0.17 6.27 -7.55
C LYS A 85 -1.02 6.76 -6.39
N VAL A 86 -1.18 5.97 -5.35
CA VAL A 86 -1.79 6.39 -4.09
C VAL A 86 -0.69 6.99 -3.21
N ARG A 87 -0.73 8.31 -2.98
CA ARG A 87 0.24 8.96 -2.11
C ARG A 87 -0.10 8.68 -0.66
N ASN A 88 0.92 8.59 0.18
CA ASN A 88 0.72 8.66 1.62
C ASN A 88 -0.13 9.91 1.94
N MET A 89 -1.25 9.73 2.63
CA MET A 89 -2.24 10.74 3.03
C MET A 89 -3.16 11.31 1.94
N THR A 90 -4.23 10.58 1.60
CA THR A 90 -5.46 11.23 1.13
C THR A 90 -6.70 10.47 1.57
N PHE A 91 -6.91 10.30 2.88
CA PHE A 91 -8.23 9.91 3.37
C PHE A 91 -9.09 11.17 3.39
N ARG A 92 -10.08 11.24 2.50
CA ARG A 92 -11.09 12.30 2.47
C ARG A 92 -12.09 12.12 3.61
#